data_AF-A0ABD5BS58-F1
#
_entry.id   AF-A0ABD5BS58-F1
#
_cell.length_a   1.000
_cell.length_b   1.000
_cell.length_c   1.000
_cell.angle_alpha   90.00
_cell.angle_beta   90.00
_cell.angle_gamma   90.00
#
_symmetry.space_group_name_H-M   'P 1'
#
loop_
_entity.id
_entity.type
_entity.pdbx_description
1 polymer ?
#
loop_
_entity_poly.entity_id
_entity_poly.type
_entity_poly.pdbx_seq_one_letter_code
_entity_poly.pdbx_strand_id
1 'polypeptide(L)' 'RQGGYQATQRLVQGPRPRAVFTSNEQQALGCLSALAEHGLRAPDDLALICFNGTQQSEFSVPPLSAVE' A
#
# COMPACT_ATOMS: atom_id res chain seq x y z
N ARG A 1 8.48 -5.38 -3.56
CA ARG A 1 8.64 -4.61 -2.30
C ARG A 1 9.27 -3.23 -2.51
N GLN A 2 10.55 -3.13 -2.87
CA GLN A 2 11.27 -1.84 -2.94
C GLN A 2 10.62 -0.81 -3.86
N GLY A 3 10.11 -1.22 -5.03
CA GLY A 3 9.44 -0.31 -5.96
C GLY A 3 8.18 0.36 -5.40
N GLY A 4 7.30 -0.41 -4.73
CA GLY A 4 6.09 0.14 -4.10
C GLY A 4 6.42 1.09 -2.95
N TYR A 5 7.46 0.77 -2.18
CA TYR A 5 7.99 1.64 -1.13
C TYR A 5 8.48 2.98 -1.70
N GLN A 6 9.40 2.96 -2.67
CA GLN A 6 9.96 4.17 -3.28
C GLN A 6 8.92 5.00 -4.04
N ALA A 7 7.94 4.35 -4.67
CA ALA A 7 6.83 5.05 -5.31
C ALA A 7 5.98 5.78 -4.27
N THR A 8 5.67 5.12 -3.16
CA THR A 8 4.88 5.70 -2.06
C THR A 8 5.63 6.84 -1.38
N GLN A 9 6.93 6.68 -1.12
CA GLN A 9 7.78 7.76 -0.58
C GLN A 9 7.71 9.02 -1.43
N ARG A 10 7.69 8.91 -2.76
CA ARG A 10 7.53 10.08 -3.66
C ARG A 10 6.11 10.63 -3.63
N LEU A 11 5.11 9.75 -3.59
CA LEU A 11 3.69 10.09 -3.64
C LEU A 11 3.22 10.87 -2.39
N VAL A 12 3.78 10.57 -1.21
CA VAL A 12 3.41 11.25 0.04
C VAL A 12 4.04 12.64 0.21
N GLN A 13 5.01 13.02 -0.62
CA GLN A 13 5.65 14.35 -0.59
C GLN A 13 4.83 15.43 -1.30
N GLY A 14 3.80 15.05 -2.04
CA GLY A 14 2.94 15.96 -2.79
C GLY A 14 1.45 15.81 -2.41
N PRO A 15 0.53 16.42 -3.19
CA PRO A 15 -0.89 16.18 -3.05
C PRO A 15 -1.19 14.68 -3.18
N ARG A 16 -1.68 14.08 -2.10
CA ARG A 16 -1.92 12.64 -2.03
C ARG A 16 -3.20 12.26 -2.76
N PRO A 17 -3.22 11.20 -3.58
CA PRO A 17 -4.46 10.62 -4.05
C PRO A 17 -5.23 10.00 -2.89
N ARG A 18 -6.53 9.79 -3.08
CA ARG A 18 -7.37 9.09 -2.09
C ARG A 18 -7.03 7.61 -1.97
N ALA A 19 -6.57 7.00 -3.06
CA ALA A 19 -6.31 5.57 -3.13
C ALA A 19 -5.15 5.25 -4.08
N VAL A 20 -4.48 4.12 -3.84
CA VAL A 20 -3.48 3.51 -4.71
C VAL A 20 -3.90 2.09 -5.05
N PHE A 21 -3.73 1.72 -6.30
CA PHE A 21 -3.85 0.35 -6.79
C PHE A 21 -2.47 -0.21 -7.11
N THR A 22 -2.12 -1.37 -6.58
CA THR A 22 -0.83 -2.04 -6.85
C THR A 22 -1.02 -3.28 -7.70
N SER A 23 -0.09 -3.56 -8.61
CA SER A 23 -0.22 -4.69 -9.54
C SER A 23 0.11 -6.05 -8.94
N ASN A 24 0.64 -6.09 -7.71
CA ASN A 24 0.89 -7.32 -6.96
C ASN A 24 1.10 -7.04 -5.47
N GLU A 25 1.02 -8.10 -4.67
CA GLU A 25 1.14 -8.07 -3.20
C GLU A 25 2.48 -7.48 -2.74
N GLN A 26 3.57 -7.81 -3.42
CA GLN A 26 4.89 -7.32 -3.07
C GLN A 26 5.00 -5.80 -3.20
N GLN A 27 4.28 -5.17 -4.11
CA GLN A 27 4.19 -3.71 -4.17
C GLN A 27 3.35 -3.15 -3.03
N ALA A 28 2.18 -3.73 -2.76
CA ALA A 28 1.29 -3.32 -1.67
C ALA A 28 2.00 -3.29 -0.31
N LEU A 29 2.74 -4.34 0.02
CA LEU A 29 3.54 -4.42 1.26
C LEU A 29 4.63 -3.34 1.31
N GLY A 30 5.22 -2.98 0.16
CA GLY A 30 6.14 -1.86 0.05
C GLY A 30 5.47 -0.53 0.35
N CYS A 31 4.25 -0.31 -0.18
CA CYS A 31 3.46 0.87 0.10
C CYS A 31 3.13 0.99 1.59
N LEU A 32 2.63 -0.09 2.22
CA LEU A 32 2.34 -0.10 3.66
C LEU A 32 3.57 0.24 4.50
N SER A 33 4.75 -0.27 4.13
CA SER A 33 6.00 0.06 4.84
C SER A 33 6.30 1.57 4.77
N ALA A 34 6.16 2.18 3.59
CA ALA A 34 6.41 3.62 3.41
C ALA A 34 5.37 4.48 4.13
N LEU A 35 4.10 4.09 4.12
CA LEU A 35 3.04 4.80 4.85
C LEU A 35 3.31 4.79 6.35
N ALA A 36 3.66 3.63 6.92
CA ALA A 36 3.96 3.47 8.34
C ALA A 36 5.13 4.37 8.79
N GLU A 37 6.19 4.48 7.98
CA GLU A 37 7.33 5.37 8.27
C GLU A 37 6.96 6.85 8.29
N HIS A 38 5.91 7.25 7.56
CA HIS A 38 5.39 8.62 7.55
C HIS A 38 4.26 8.82 8.56
N GLY A 39 3.95 7.82 9.40
CA GLY A 39 2.84 7.85 10.35
C GLY A 39 1.45 7.87 9.69
N LEU A 40 1.37 7.51 8.41
CA LEU A 40 0.13 7.46 7.63
C LEU A 40 -0.47 6.05 7.71
N ARG A 41 -1.81 5.97 7.73
CA ARG A 41 -2.54 4.72 7.87
C ARG A 41 -3.39 4.43 6.63
N ALA A 42 -3.36 3.19 6.16
CA ALA A 42 -4.38 2.71 5.24
C ALA A 42 -5.55 2.11 6.05
N PRO A 43 -6.82 2.36 5.68
CA PRO A 43 -7.27 3.19 4.55
C PRO A 43 -7.43 4.69 4.88
N ASP A 44 -7.28 5.10 6.13
CA ASP A 44 -7.69 6.43 6.62
C ASP A 44 -7.01 7.60 5.90
N ASP A 45 -5.70 7.52 5.70
CA ASP A 45 -4.88 8.55 5.08
C ASP A 45 -4.67 8.30 3.58
N LEU A 46 -4.65 7.02 3.19
CA LEU A 46 -4.51 6.57 1.81
C LEU A 46 -5.04 5.15 1.69
N ALA A 47 -6.11 4.96 0.93
CA ALA A 47 -6.63 3.63 0.64
C ALA A 47 -5.66 2.85 -0.26
N LEU A 48 -5.56 1.54 -0.05
CA LEU A 48 -4.66 0.67 -0.79
C LEU A 48 -5.39 -0.59 -1.22
N ILE A 49 -5.42 -0.86 -2.53
CA ILE A 49 -5.98 -2.09 -3.12
C ILE A 49 -4.87 -2.82 -3.88
N CYS A 50 -4.83 -4.14 -3.73
CA CYS A 50 -3.87 -5.00 -4.41
C CYS A 50 -4.54 -5.86 -5.50
N PHE A 51 -3.94 -5.96 -6.68
CA PHE A 51 -4.28 -7.01 -7.63
C PHE A 51 -3.66 -8.35 -7.20
N ASN A 52 -4.41 -9.45 -7.32
CA ASN A 52 -3.97 -10.81 -7.02
C ASN A 52 -3.33 -10.94 -5.63
N GLY A 53 -4.12 -10.65 -4.60
CA GLY A 53 -3.74 -10.93 -3.22
C GLY A 53 -3.63 -12.44 -2.97
N THR A 54 -2.87 -12.82 -1.96
CA THR A 54 -2.79 -14.20 -1.48
C THR A 54 -3.50 -14.32 -0.13
N GLN A 55 -3.70 -15.53 0.39
CA GLN A 55 -4.23 -15.70 1.75
C GLN A 55 -3.33 -15.02 2.80
N GLN A 56 -2.03 -14.91 2.51
CA GLN A 56 -1.06 -14.22 3.35
C GLN A 56 -1.33 -12.71 3.45
N SER A 57 -2.00 -12.12 2.45
CA SER A 57 -2.35 -10.70 2.42
C SER A 57 -3.27 -10.28 3.57
N GLU A 58 -4.12 -11.20 4.07
CA GLU A 58 -5.03 -10.98 5.20
C GLU A 58 -4.29 -10.77 6.53
N PHE A 59 -3.06 -11.26 6.64
CA PHE A 59 -2.23 -11.17 7.85
C PHE A 59 -1.26 -10.00 7.85
N SER A 60 -1.28 -9.17 6.81
CA SER A 60 -0.54 -7.90 6.81
C SER A 60 -1.20 -6.92 7.79
N VAL A 61 -0.45 -5.88 8.19
CA VAL A 61 -0.94 -4.83 9.09
C VAL A 61 -0.82 -3.48 8.38
N PRO A 62 -1.95 -2.83 8.04
CA PRO A 62 -3.32 -3.36 8.05
C PRO A 62 -3.52 -4.50 7.02
N PRO A 63 -4.56 -5.35 7.18
CA PRO A 63 -4.90 -6.38 6.20
C PRO A 63 -5.14 -5.77 4.81
N LEU A 64 -4.57 -6.39 3.78
CA LEU A 64 -4.69 -5.89 2.41
C LEU A 64 -6.04 -6.30 1.81
N SER A 65 -6.74 -5.33 1.23
CA SER A 65 -7.87 -5.61 0.33
C SER A 65 -7.35 -5.93 -1.07
N ALA A 66 -7.85 -7.01 -1.67
CA ALA A 66 -7.41 -7.47 -2.98
C ALA A 66 -8.57 -7.73 -3.96
N VAL A 67 -8.24 -7.67 -5.25
CA VAL A 67 -9.14 -8.00 -6.37
C VAL A 67 -8.47 -8.99 -7.32
N GLU A 68 -9.27 -9.82 -7.97
CA GLU A 68 -8.87 -10.88 -8.93
C GLU A 68 -9.24 -10.51 -10.38
#